data_AF-A0AAV4E118-F1
#
_entry.id   AF-A0AAV4E118-F1
#
_cell.length_a   1.000
_cell.length_b   1.000
_cell.length_c   1.000
_cell.angle_alpha   90.00
_cell.angle_beta   90.00
_cell.angle_gamma   90.00
#
_symmetry.space_group_name_H-M   'P 1'
#
loop_
_entity.id
_entity.type
_entity.pdbx_description
1 polymer ?
#
loop_
_entity_poly.entity_id
_entity_poly.type
_entity_poly.pdbx_seq_one_letter_code
_entity_poly.pdbx_strand_id
1 'polypeptide(L)'
;MPADLFQNRQRPGDFDFRWKGQLVATQWFDKREVVTLSTIHQPQVTETIGRYEEDHFLSVCPNTEASDSRGKKAQRRCKVCADRAKAARQTPAERKNKRKLTTTWCRECKVGLCLDCFEIYHTKRDYINN
;
A
#
# COMPACT_ATOMS: atom_id res chain seq x y z
N MET A 1 23.06 28.57 3.41
CA MET A 1 23.31 27.67 2.26
C MET A 1 24.17 28.41 1.26
N PRO A 2 25.25 27.80 0.72
CA PRO A 2 26.02 28.40 -0.37
C PRO A 2 25.12 28.79 -1.54
N ALA A 3 25.28 30.01 -2.05
CA ALA A 3 24.41 30.58 -3.09
C ALA A 3 24.61 29.92 -4.47
N ASP A 4 25.68 29.16 -4.63
CA ASP A 4 26.13 28.51 -5.85
C ASP A 4 25.76 27.02 -5.92
N LEU A 5 25.01 26.49 -4.96
CA LEU A 5 24.67 25.07 -4.90
C LEU A 5 23.84 24.61 -6.11
N PHE A 6 22.95 25.46 -6.61
CA PHE A 6 22.01 25.13 -7.68
C PHE A 6 21.88 26.31 -8.65
N GLN A 7 22.71 26.33 -9.68
CA GLN A 7 22.90 27.50 -10.56
C GLN A 7 21.88 27.57 -11.70
N ASN A 8 21.05 26.54 -11.88
CA ASN A 8 20.09 26.46 -12.98
C ASN A 8 18.67 26.78 -12.50
N ARG A 9 17.97 27.61 -13.29
CA ARG A 9 16.55 27.89 -13.07
C ARG A 9 15.71 26.63 -13.36
N GLN A 10 15.23 26.01 -12.30
CA GLN A 10 14.43 24.79 -12.35
C GLN A 10 12.98 25.06 -12.80
N ARG A 11 12.39 24.10 -13.51
CA ARG A 11 10.96 24.06 -13.86
C ARG A 11 10.17 23.49 -12.69
N PRO A 12 8.87 23.82 -12.55
CA PRO A 12 8.00 23.13 -11.60
C PRO A 12 8.04 21.61 -11.82
N GLY A 13 8.32 20.86 -10.76
CA GLY A 13 8.52 19.42 -10.78
C GLY A 13 9.97 18.95 -10.94
N ASP A 14 10.91 19.85 -11.22
CA ASP A 14 12.33 19.51 -11.25
C ASP A 14 12.84 19.20 -9.83
N PHE A 15 13.74 18.22 -9.76
CA PHE A 15 14.40 17.76 -8.55
C PHE A 15 15.90 17.64 -8.82
N ASP A 16 16.72 18.21 -7.93
CA ASP A 16 18.18 18.11 -7.99
C ASP A 16 18.75 17.81 -6.61
N PHE A 17 19.95 17.25 -6.57
CA PHE A 17 20.62 16.92 -5.32
C PHE A 17 22.13 17.04 -5.43
N ARG A 18 22.77 17.28 -4.28
CA ARG A 18 24.23 17.20 -4.11
C ARG A 18 24.54 16.42 -2.85
N TRP A 19 25.57 15.59 -2.89
CA TRP A 19 26.07 14.89 -1.70
C TRP A 19 27.53 15.22 -1.43
N LYS A 20 27.91 15.24 -0.16
CA LYS A 20 29.31 15.29 0.29
C LYS A 20 29.45 14.43 1.55
N GLY A 21 30.13 13.29 1.41
CA GLY A 21 30.23 12.31 2.48
C GLY A 21 28.85 11.79 2.88
N GLN A 22 28.48 11.97 4.15
CA GLN A 22 27.19 11.55 4.70
C GLN A 22 26.08 12.59 4.58
N LEU A 23 26.37 13.79 4.07
CA LEU A 23 25.40 14.87 3.90
C LEU A 23 24.86 14.92 2.48
N VAL A 24 23.54 15.04 2.36
CA VAL A 24 22.81 15.22 1.11
C VAL A 24 22.00 16.52 1.21
N ALA A 25 22.16 17.39 0.22
CA ALA A 25 21.29 18.53 -0.01
C ALA A 25 20.37 18.19 -1.20
N THR A 26 19.06 18.31 -1.01
CA THR A 26 18.08 18.15 -2.09
C THR A 26 17.39 19.48 -2.35
N GLN A 27 17.10 19.76 -3.62
CA GLN A 27 16.37 20.92 -4.09
C GLN A 27 15.17 20.44 -4.89
N TRP A 28 14.00 20.99 -4.55
CA TRP A 28 12.76 20.75 -5.28
C TRP A 28 12.06 22.07 -5.56
N PHE A 29 11.55 22.21 -6.78
CA PHE A 29 10.82 23.40 -7.21
C PHE A 29 9.37 23.07 -7.54
N ASP A 30 8.43 23.70 -6.83
CA ASP A 30 7.00 23.73 -7.18
C ASP A 30 6.57 25.18 -7.44
N LYS A 31 5.87 25.84 -6.50
CA LYS A 31 5.60 27.29 -6.54
C LYS A 31 6.72 28.13 -5.90
N ARG A 32 7.55 27.47 -5.09
CA ARG A 32 8.70 28.04 -4.38
C ARG A 32 9.79 26.99 -4.38
N GLU A 33 11.02 27.46 -4.29
CA GLU A 33 12.18 26.62 -4.09
C GLU A 33 12.20 26.08 -2.65
N VAL A 34 12.35 24.77 -2.51
CA VAL A 34 12.51 24.09 -1.22
C VAL A 34 13.85 23.37 -1.23
N VAL A 35 14.70 23.70 -0.26
CA VAL A 35 16.00 23.06 -0.08
C VAL A 35 16.03 22.36 1.27
N THR A 36 16.38 21.08 1.29
CA THR A 36 16.50 20.29 2.52
C THR A 36 17.87 19.66 2.66
N LEU A 37 18.38 19.57 3.89
CA LEU A 37 19.59 18.83 4.25
C LEU A 37 19.20 17.55 4.97
N SER A 38 19.77 16.44 4.54
CA SER A 38 19.56 15.12 5.12
C SER A 38 20.89 14.39 5.27
N THR A 39 20.94 13.45 6.21
CA THR A 39 22.06 12.51 6.36
C THR A 39 21.76 11.14 5.74
N ILE A 40 20.63 11.00 5.01
CA ILE A 40 20.22 9.75 4.36
C ILE A 40 20.98 9.57 3.05
N HIS A 41 21.62 8.40 2.88
CA HIS A 41 22.76 8.23 1.96
C HIS A 41 22.45 8.01 0.48
N GLN A 42 21.19 7.99 0.04
CA GLN A 42 20.87 7.93 -1.39
C GLN A 42 19.60 8.72 -1.71
N PRO A 43 19.68 9.81 -2.50
CA PRO A 43 18.50 10.48 -3.03
C PRO A 43 17.90 9.61 -4.13
N GLN A 44 17.02 8.70 -3.75
CA GLN A 44 16.27 7.86 -4.68
C GLN A 44 14.98 8.59 -5.05
N VAL A 45 14.90 9.09 -6.29
CA VAL A 45 13.62 9.52 -6.86
C VAL A 45 12.92 8.26 -7.33
N THR A 46 11.98 7.77 -6.51
CA THR A 46 11.10 6.69 -6.93
C THR A 46 9.85 7.34 -7.50
N GLU A 47 9.58 7.12 -8.79
CA GLU A 47 8.24 7.37 -9.30
C GLU A 47 7.31 6.47 -8.48
N THR A 48 6.49 7.08 -7.62
CA THR A 48 5.33 6.40 -7.11
C THR A 48 4.40 6.23 -8.30
N ILE A 49 4.55 5.10 -9.01
CA ILE A 49 3.57 4.63 -9.97
C ILE A 49 2.26 4.51 -9.20
N GLY A 50 1.47 5.58 -9.28
CA GLY A 50 0.17 5.70 -8.65
C GLY A 50 0.18 5.75 -7.13
N ARG A 51 -0.59 6.71 -6.59
CA ARG A 51 -1.73 6.25 -5.77
C ARG A 51 -2.27 4.98 -6.43
N TYR A 52 -2.26 3.87 -5.69
CA TYR A 52 -2.82 2.56 -6.05
C TYR A 52 -3.69 2.63 -7.31
N GLU A 53 -3.42 1.83 -8.35
CA GLU A 53 -4.08 1.90 -9.67
C GLU A 53 -5.62 2.06 -9.60
N GLU A 54 -6.22 1.71 -8.47
CA GLU A 54 -7.46 2.26 -7.96
C GLU A 54 -7.25 2.55 -6.44
N ASP A 55 -7.74 3.67 -5.89
CA ASP A 55 -7.57 4.11 -4.48
C ASP A 55 -8.31 3.17 -3.48
N HIS A 56 -8.01 1.87 -3.49
CA HIS A 56 -8.62 0.90 -2.61
C HIS A 56 -8.11 1.10 -1.19
N PHE A 57 -9.04 1.28 -0.25
CA PHE A 57 -8.75 1.32 1.18
C PHE A 57 -9.37 0.16 1.92
N LEU A 58 -8.62 -0.38 2.89
CA LEU A 58 -9.15 -1.35 3.82
C LEU A 58 -10.20 -0.67 4.71
N SER A 59 -11.40 -1.21 4.71
CA SER A 59 -12.53 -0.73 5.50
C SER A 59 -13.04 -1.84 6.43
N VAL A 60 -13.83 -1.46 7.44
CA VAL A 60 -14.58 -2.41 8.26
C VAL A 60 -15.81 -2.90 7.48
N CYS A 61 -16.10 -4.20 7.57
CA CYS A 61 -17.29 -4.82 7.00
C CYS A 61 -18.55 -4.19 7.61
N PRO A 62 -19.49 -3.69 6.78
CA PRO A 62 -20.75 -3.16 7.29
C PRO A 62 -21.58 -4.31 7.88
N ASN A 63 -22.24 -4.03 9.00
CA ASN A 63 -23.25 -4.93 9.56
C ASN A 63 -24.49 -4.90 8.66
N THR A 64 -25.08 -6.07 8.42
CA THR A 64 -26.43 -6.17 7.88
C THR A 64 -27.45 -5.89 8.99
N GLU A 65 -28.66 -5.45 8.65
CA GLU A 65 -29.74 -5.19 9.63
C GLU A 65 -30.00 -6.40 10.54
N ALA A 66 -29.92 -7.62 9.98
CA ALA A 66 -30.07 -8.87 10.73
C ALA A 66 -28.93 -9.18 11.72
N SER A 67 -27.75 -8.58 11.54
CA SER A 67 -26.59 -8.74 12.42
C SER A 67 -26.50 -7.65 13.49
N ASP A 68 -27.04 -6.45 13.22
CA ASP A 68 -27.05 -5.33 14.16
C ASP A 68 -27.96 -5.63 15.36
N SER A 69 -29.15 -6.16 15.08
CA SER A 69 -30.10 -6.67 16.08
C SER A 69 -29.53 -7.78 16.99
N ARG A 70 -28.47 -8.47 16.58
CA ARG A 70 -27.81 -9.55 17.36
C ARG A 70 -26.45 -9.16 17.91
N GLY A 71 -25.99 -7.92 17.70
CA GLY A 71 -24.70 -7.43 18.17
C GLY A 71 -23.48 -8.17 17.60
N LYS A 72 -23.65 -8.95 16.52
CA LYS A 72 -22.55 -9.73 15.92
C LYS A 72 -21.87 -8.91 14.84
N LYS A 73 -20.53 -8.76 14.95
CA LYS A 73 -19.72 -8.10 13.93
C LYS A 73 -19.81 -8.85 12.60
N ALA A 74 -20.05 -8.14 11.50
CA ALA A 74 -20.00 -8.72 10.17
C ALA A 74 -18.59 -9.22 9.84
N GLN A 75 -18.51 -10.49 9.43
CA GLN A 75 -17.27 -11.13 9.00
C GLN A 75 -17.43 -11.69 7.59
N ARG A 76 -16.38 -11.57 6.78
CA ARG A 76 -16.29 -12.13 5.43
C ARG A 76 -15.12 -13.10 5.37
N ARG A 77 -15.11 -14.01 4.40
CA ARG A 77 -13.95 -14.88 4.15
C ARG A 77 -12.89 -14.11 3.37
N CYS A 78 -11.64 -14.19 3.80
CA CYS A 78 -10.52 -13.67 3.04
C CYS A 78 -10.42 -14.38 1.68
N LYS A 79 -10.52 -13.64 0.58
CA LYS A 79 -10.47 -14.19 -0.79
C LYS A 79 -9.13 -14.87 -1.08
N VAL A 80 -8.01 -14.20 -0.78
CA VAL A 80 -6.65 -14.73 -1.00
C VAL A 80 -6.43 -16.02 -0.21
N CYS A 81 -6.71 -16.03 1.10
CA CYS A 81 -6.54 -17.25 1.91
C CYS A 81 -7.45 -18.39 1.42
N ALA A 82 -8.68 -18.08 0.99
CA ALA A 82 -9.60 -19.08 0.45
C ALA A 82 -9.09 -19.67 -0.87
N ASP A 83 -8.50 -18.87 -1.75
CA ASP A 83 -7.96 -19.32 -3.03
C ASP A 83 -6.66 -20.10 -2.86
N ARG A 84 -5.74 -19.65 -1.99
CA ARG A 84 -4.54 -20.42 -1.60
C ARG A 84 -4.89 -21.80 -1.03
N ALA A 85 -5.90 -21.86 -0.16
CA ALA A 85 -6.37 -23.12 0.40
C ALA A 85 -7.02 -24.05 -0.65
N LYS A 86 -7.55 -23.51 -1.75
CA LYS A 86 -8.02 -24.32 -2.90
C LYS A 86 -6.86 -24.80 -3.76
N ALA A 87 -5.89 -23.92 -4.05
CA ALA A 87 -4.74 -24.23 -4.91
C ALA A 87 -3.87 -25.34 -4.32
N ALA A 88 -3.67 -25.34 -3.00
CA ALA A 88 -2.82 -26.29 -2.29
C ALA A 88 -3.38 -27.74 -2.17
N ARG A 89 -4.38 -28.14 -2.98
CA ARG A 89 -4.98 -29.50 -3.05
C ARG A 89 -5.30 -30.16 -1.69
N GLN A 90 -5.62 -29.34 -0.69
CA GLN A 90 -5.87 -29.79 0.68
C GLN A 90 -7.19 -30.54 0.82
N THR A 91 -7.24 -31.41 1.83
CA THR A 91 -8.48 -32.08 2.24
C THR A 91 -9.54 -31.04 2.68
N PRO A 92 -10.84 -31.37 2.63
CA PRO A 92 -11.89 -30.45 3.05
C PRO A 92 -11.72 -29.88 4.47
N ALA A 93 -11.16 -30.66 5.40
CA ALA A 93 -10.91 -30.27 6.77
C ALA A 93 -9.76 -29.25 6.90
N GLU A 94 -8.61 -29.52 6.27
CA GLU A 94 -7.47 -28.61 6.24
C GLU A 94 -7.82 -27.27 5.59
N ARG A 95 -8.58 -27.33 4.50
CA ARG A 95 -9.09 -26.15 3.79
C ARG A 95 -9.99 -25.29 4.68
N LYS A 96 -10.71 -25.87 5.64
CA LYS A 96 -11.53 -25.11 6.60
C LYS A 96 -10.66 -24.30 7.54
N ASN A 97 -9.55 -24.87 8.01
CA ASN A 97 -8.63 -24.22 8.95
C ASN A 97 -7.82 -23.08 8.30
N LYS A 98 -7.48 -23.20 7.02
CA LYS A 98 -6.75 -22.14 6.30
C LYS A 98 -7.64 -20.97 5.82
N ARG A 99 -8.97 -21.12 5.84
CA ARG A 99 -9.90 -20.05 5.50
C ARG A 99 -10.03 -19.06 6.67
N LYS A 100 -9.32 -17.94 6.58
CA LYS A 100 -9.45 -16.84 7.55
C LYS A 100 -10.76 -16.05 7.33
N LEU A 101 -11.47 -15.78 8.43
CA LEU A 101 -12.55 -14.80 8.48
C LEU A 101 -11.99 -13.42 8.86
N THR A 102 -12.53 -12.37 8.26
CA THR A 102 -12.04 -11.00 8.40
C THR A 102 -13.19 -10.05 8.67
N THR A 103 -12.97 -9.11 9.59
CA THR A 103 -13.87 -7.96 9.81
C THR A 103 -13.56 -6.81 8.87
N THR A 104 -12.55 -6.98 8.02
CA THR A 104 -12.07 -6.00 7.06
C THR A 104 -12.36 -6.44 5.62
N TRP A 105 -12.61 -5.46 4.75
CA TRP A 105 -12.94 -5.65 3.34
C TRP A 105 -12.54 -4.43 2.52
N CYS A 106 -12.43 -4.60 1.21
CA CYS A 106 -12.36 -3.49 0.28
C CYS A 106 -13.78 -3.07 -0.12
N ARG A 107 -14.12 -1.77 0.02
CA ARG A 107 -15.45 -1.25 -0.36
C ARG A 107 -15.68 -1.24 -1.87
N GLU A 108 -14.64 -0.95 -2.64
CA GLU A 108 -14.72 -0.83 -4.09
C GLU A 108 -14.80 -2.21 -4.75
N CYS A 109 -13.88 -3.12 -4.42
CA CYS A 109 -13.92 -4.52 -4.90
C CYS A 109 -14.98 -5.39 -4.21
N LYS A 110 -15.61 -4.92 -3.13
CA LYS A 110 -16.59 -5.66 -2.31
C LYS A 110 -16.11 -7.03 -1.82
N VAL A 111 -14.80 -7.15 -1.55
CA VAL A 111 -14.13 -8.43 -1.20
C VAL A 111 -13.57 -8.40 0.22
N GLY A 112 -13.77 -9.50 0.97
CA GLY A 112 -13.16 -9.67 2.30
C GLY A 112 -11.67 -9.99 2.17
N LEU A 113 -10.83 -9.24 2.87
CA LEU A 113 -9.37 -9.38 2.87
C LEU A 113 -8.83 -9.16 4.28
N CYS A 114 -7.85 -9.96 4.70
CA CYS A 114 -7.10 -9.70 5.93
C CYS A 114 -6.00 -8.68 5.67
N LEU A 115 -5.45 -8.08 6.73
CA LEU A 115 -4.39 -7.07 6.65
C LEU A 115 -3.25 -7.51 5.72
N ASP A 116 -2.72 -8.71 5.94
CA ASP A 116 -1.60 -9.26 5.16
C ASP A 116 -1.92 -9.55 3.68
N CYS A 117 -3.21 -9.72 3.34
CA CYS A 117 -3.63 -10.11 1.99
C CYS A 117 -4.18 -8.93 1.19
N PHE A 118 -4.36 -7.76 1.81
CA PHE A 118 -4.92 -6.59 1.15
C PHE A 118 -3.99 -6.09 0.04
N GLU A 119 -2.72 -5.84 0.38
CA GLU A 119 -1.71 -5.40 -0.58
C GLU A 119 -1.52 -6.42 -1.71
N ILE A 120 -1.41 -7.71 -1.37
CA ILE A 120 -1.27 -8.82 -2.35
C ILE A 120 -2.43 -8.82 -3.37
N TYR A 121 -3.66 -8.60 -2.90
CA TYR A 121 -4.85 -8.58 -3.75
C TYR A 121 -4.83 -7.38 -4.72
N HIS A 122 -4.52 -6.18 -4.22
CA HIS A 122 -4.61 -4.95 -5.00
C HIS A 122 -3.36 -4.67 -5.85
N THR A 123 -2.18 -5.11 -5.41
CA THR A 123 -0.94 -5.06 -6.22
C THR A 123 -0.83 -6.25 -7.19
N LYS A 124 -1.71 -7.26 -7.06
CA LYS A 124 -1.70 -8.54 -7.80
C LYS A 124 -0.38 -9.32 -7.72
N ARG A 125 0.56 -8.92 -6.87
CA ARG A 125 1.83 -9.63 -6.65
C ARG A 125 1.56 -10.95 -5.93
N ASP A 126 2.05 -12.07 -6.47
CA ASP A 126 2.00 -13.40 -5.82
C ASP A 126 0.62 -13.83 -5.30
N TYR A 127 -0.43 -13.51 -6.07
CA TYR A 127 -1.83 -13.77 -5.70
C TYR A 127 -2.12 -15.26 -5.50
N ILE A 128 -1.48 -16.13 -6.29
CA ILE A 128 -1.71 -17.59 -6.31
C ILE A 128 -0.43 -18.39 -5.99
N ASN A 129 0.75 -17.79 -6.11
CA ASN A 129 2.01 -18.49 -5.90
C ASN A 129 2.49 -18.37 -4.46
N ASN A 130 2.24 -19.41 -3.66
CA ASN A 130 3.19 -19.93 -2.67
C ASN A 130 2.86 -21.39 -2.37
#